data_AF-A0A0M2K7S7-F1
#
_entry.id   AF-A0A0M2K7S7-F1
#
_cell.length_a   1.000
_cell.length_b   1.000
_cell.length_c   1.000
_cell.angle_alpha   90.00
_cell.angle_beta   90.00
_cell.angle_gamma   90.00
#
_symmetry.space_group_name_H-M   'P 1'
#
loop_
_entity.id
_entity.type
_entity.pdbx_description
1 polymer ?
#
loop_
_entity_poly.entity_id
_entity_poly.type
_entity_poly.pdbx_seq_one_letter_code
_entity_poly.pdbx_strand_id
1 'polypeptide(L)'
;MRTDEATSLWTFEIEGPGYPGGYYTPAEEWVQAEHAARWLALALHDFGAITGDRQTQTKQRAHEFASLIEQVSTTHSWVEGGHTVTVIRMDAAASDPTHMGTMDVRRRIRQRQRDLTSATATGKGADNG
;
A
#
# COMPACT_ATOMS: atom_id res chain seq x y z
N MET A 1 -10.91 32.69 9.17
CA MET A 1 -11.54 31.35 9.12
C MET A 1 -10.53 30.45 8.44
N ARG A 2 -9.72 29.71 9.21
CA ARG A 2 -8.76 28.76 8.62
C ARG A 2 -9.58 27.53 8.21
N THR A 3 -9.60 27.23 6.93
CA THR A 3 -10.00 25.93 6.41
C THR A 3 -9.11 24.89 7.09
N ASP A 4 -9.69 24.01 7.90
CA ASP A 4 -9.05 22.77 8.31
C ASP A 4 -8.67 22.02 7.02
N GLU A 5 -7.41 22.08 6.61
CA GLU A 5 -6.92 21.14 5.61
C GLU A 5 -6.97 19.77 6.27
N ALA A 6 -7.84 18.90 5.73
CA ALA A 6 -7.96 17.53 6.19
C ALA A 6 -6.57 16.87 6.19
N THR A 7 -6.05 16.59 7.39
CA THR A 7 -4.73 15.97 7.53
C THR A 7 -4.80 14.60 6.88
N SER A 8 -3.94 14.33 5.91
CA SER A 8 -3.89 13.01 5.29
C SER A 8 -2.99 12.08 6.09
N LEU A 9 -3.33 10.80 6.10
CA LEU A 9 -2.50 9.72 6.64
C LEU A 9 -2.19 8.71 5.54
N TRP A 10 -0.98 8.17 5.61
CA TRP A 10 -0.48 7.17 4.67
C TRP A 10 -0.21 5.86 5.40
N THR A 11 -0.60 4.77 4.77
CA THR A 11 -0.24 3.40 5.16
C THR A 11 0.02 2.57 3.91
N PHE A 12 0.46 1.33 4.10
CA PHE A 12 0.72 0.42 2.99
C PHE A 12 0.44 -1.04 3.35
N GLU A 13 0.30 -1.86 2.32
CA GLU A 13 0.12 -3.29 2.41
C GLU A 13 1.12 -3.98 1.47
N ILE A 14 1.66 -5.12 1.88
CA ILE A 14 2.57 -5.93 1.08
C ILE A 14 2.02 -7.34 1.02
N GLU A 15 1.76 -7.84 -0.18
CA GLU A 15 1.37 -9.23 -0.44
C GLU A 15 2.49 -9.93 -1.21
N GLY A 16 2.92 -11.11 -0.76
CA GLY A 16 4.01 -11.83 -1.40
C GLY A 16 4.68 -12.86 -0.49
N PRO A 17 5.73 -13.52 -1.00
CA PRO A 17 6.53 -14.47 -0.21
C PRO A 17 7.24 -13.77 0.98
N GLY A 18 7.81 -14.54 1.90
CA GLY A 18 8.63 -13.97 2.99
C GLY A 18 7.88 -13.52 4.25
N TYR A 19 6.56 -13.31 4.20
CA TYR A 19 5.73 -13.03 5.38
C TYR A 19 4.88 -14.25 5.82
N PRO A 20 4.79 -14.58 7.12
CA PRO A 20 3.89 -15.61 7.62
C PRO A 20 2.42 -15.28 7.31
N GLY A 21 1.83 -15.96 6.33
CA GLY A 21 0.46 -15.69 5.85
C GLY A 21 0.38 -14.87 4.56
N GLY A 22 1.53 -14.52 3.96
CA GLY A 22 1.62 -13.94 2.62
C GLY A 22 1.20 -12.48 2.50
N TYR A 23 0.89 -11.80 3.62
CA TYR A 23 0.35 -10.45 3.61
C TYR A 23 0.73 -9.66 4.88
N TYR A 24 1.28 -8.46 4.72
CA TYR A 24 1.70 -7.56 5.80
C TYR A 24 1.01 -6.19 5.69
N THR A 25 0.61 -5.64 6.84
CA THR A 25 0.17 -4.25 7.00
C THR A 25 0.76 -3.73 8.31
N PRO A 26 1.38 -2.54 8.32
CA PRO A 26 1.86 -1.93 9.56
C PRO A 26 0.69 -1.53 10.46
N ALA A 27 0.94 -1.48 11.77
CA ALA A 27 -0.01 -0.96 12.74
C ALA A 27 -0.01 0.57 12.81
N GLU A 28 1.07 1.19 12.31
CA GLU A 28 1.26 2.64 12.29
C GLU A 28 0.77 3.25 10.98
N GLU A 29 0.39 4.52 11.08
CA GLU A 29 0.07 5.39 9.95
C GLU A 29 0.89 6.67 10.09
N TRP A 30 1.23 7.27 8.95
CA TRP A 30 2.15 8.40 8.94
C TRP A 30 1.51 9.61 8.28
N VAL A 31 1.74 10.79 8.84
CA VAL A 31 1.31 12.09 8.28
C VAL A 31 2.22 12.54 7.13
N GLN A 32 3.39 11.94 6.97
CA GLN A 32 4.35 12.30 5.93
C GLN A 32 4.60 11.08 5.02
N ALA A 33 4.44 11.28 3.71
CA ALA A 33 4.71 10.28 2.70
C ALA A 33 6.12 9.68 2.81
N GLU A 34 7.11 10.50 3.18
CA GLU A 34 8.50 10.11 3.36
C GLU A 34 8.68 9.07 4.49
N HIS A 35 7.93 9.20 5.59
CA HIS A 35 7.96 8.23 6.68
C HIS A 35 7.34 6.89 6.24
N ALA A 36 6.21 6.93 5.55
CA ALA A 36 5.60 5.73 4.96
C ALA A 36 6.56 5.06 3.96
N ALA A 37 7.23 5.83 3.11
CA ALA A 37 8.22 5.35 2.15
C ALA A 37 9.41 4.66 2.81
N ARG A 38 9.95 5.24 3.89
CA ARG A 38 11.06 4.66 4.65
C ARG A 38 10.67 3.32 5.26
N TRP A 39 9.50 3.23 5.88
CA TRP A 39 9.02 1.97 6.47
C TRP A 39 8.70 0.92 5.42
N LEU A 40 8.11 1.33 4.29
CA LEU A 40 7.86 0.44 3.16
C LEU A 40 9.18 -0.15 2.62
N ALA A 41 10.20 0.67 2.41
CA ALA A 41 11.50 0.19 1.91
C ALA A 41 12.16 -0.79 2.89
N LEU A 42 12.07 -0.54 4.20
CA LEU A 42 12.57 -1.47 5.22
C LEU A 42 11.82 -2.80 5.19
N ALA A 43 10.49 -2.77 5.16
CA ALA A 43 9.67 -3.98 5.12
C ALA A 43 9.94 -4.82 3.86
N LEU A 44 10.07 -4.17 2.70
CA LEU A 44 10.42 -4.82 1.44
C LEU A 44 11.82 -5.45 1.46
N HIS A 45 12.79 -4.86 2.17
CA HIS A 45 14.10 -5.49 2.38
C HIS A 45 13.99 -6.72 3.30
N ASP A 46 13.28 -6.59 4.42
CA ASP A 46 13.09 -7.68 5.39
C ASP A 46 12.32 -8.88 4.78
N PHE A 47 11.41 -8.65 3.82
CA PHE A 47 10.71 -9.71 3.07
C PHE A 47 11.46 -10.19 1.83
N GLY A 48 12.61 -9.59 1.50
CA GLY A 48 13.46 -10.02 0.39
C GLY A 48 13.01 -9.52 -0.99
N ALA A 49 12.07 -8.57 -1.06
CA ALA A 49 11.72 -7.87 -2.29
C ALA A 49 12.84 -6.94 -2.77
N ILE A 50 13.55 -6.30 -1.83
CA ILE A 50 14.74 -5.50 -2.07
C ILE A 50 15.95 -6.28 -1.54
N THR A 51 16.91 -6.55 -2.41
CA THR A 51 18.12 -7.31 -2.07
C THR A 51 19.37 -6.43 -2.07
N GLY A 52 20.37 -6.80 -1.29
CA GLY A 52 21.66 -6.10 -1.20
C GLY A 52 21.89 -5.43 0.15
N ASP A 53 22.81 -4.46 0.20
CA ASP A 53 23.13 -3.72 1.43
C ASP A 53 21.89 -3.00 1.98
N ARG A 54 21.48 -3.37 3.18
CA ARG A 54 20.22 -2.89 3.79
C ARG A 54 20.18 -1.37 3.83
N GLN A 55 21.22 -0.72 4.33
CA GLN A 55 21.22 0.73 4.53
C GLN A 55 21.16 1.48 3.21
N THR A 56 22.01 1.10 2.25
CA THR A 56 22.11 1.75 0.94
C THR A 56 20.83 1.54 0.15
N GLN A 57 20.36 0.30 0.04
CA GLN A 57 19.20 -0.04 -0.78
C GLN A 57 17.91 0.55 -0.21
N THR A 58 17.67 0.43 1.10
CA THR A 58 16.45 0.98 1.69
C THR A 58 16.42 2.51 1.63
N LYS A 59 17.57 3.18 1.78
CA LYS A 59 17.66 4.64 1.63
C LYS A 59 17.36 5.08 0.20
N GLN A 60 17.94 4.43 -0.80
CA GLN A 60 17.68 4.74 -2.20
C GLN A 60 16.21 4.51 -2.55
N ARG A 61 15.67 3.33 -2.20
CA ARG A 61 14.27 2.99 -2.49
C ARG A 61 13.27 3.86 -1.75
N ALA A 62 13.54 4.23 -0.50
CA ALA A 62 12.69 5.18 0.24
C ALA A 62 12.60 6.54 -0.47
N HIS A 63 13.70 7.01 -1.07
CA HIS A 63 13.67 8.26 -1.84
C HIS A 63 12.80 8.14 -3.10
N GLU A 64 12.93 7.03 -3.84
CA GLU A 64 12.11 6.75 -5.02
C GLU A 64 10.61 6.62 -4.66
N PHE A 65 10.30 5.90 -3.58
CA PHE A 65 8.93 5.70 -3.13
C PHE A 65 8.29 6.96 -2.58
N ALA A 66 9.03 7.86 -1.92
CA ALA A 66 8.45 9.07 -1.34
C ALA A 66 7.68 9.90 -2.38
N SER A 67 8.29 10.14 -3.55
CA SER A 67 7.64 10.88 -4.64
C SER A 67 6.42 10.13 -5.22
N LEU A 68 6.45 8.80 -5.25
CA LEU A 68 5.32 7.99 -5.71
C LEU A 68 4.16 8.05 -4.71
N ILE A 69 4.45 7.88 -3.42
CA ILE A 69 3.49 7.86 -2.31
C ILE A 69 2.81 9.22 -2.16
N GLU A 70 3.54 10.30 -2.34
CA GLU A 70 3.01 11.66 -2.28
C GLU A 70 1.94 11.92 -3.36
N GLN A 71 2.09 11.31 -4.53
CA GLN A 71 1.14 11.41 -5.65
C GLN A 71 -0.12 10.56 -5.47
N VAL A 72 -0.17 9.68 -4.46
CA VAL A 72 -1.33 8.83 -4.21
C VAL A 72 -2.49 9.67 -3.68
N SER A 73 -3.58 9.72 -4.44
CA SER A 73 -4.80 10.45 -4.05
C SER A 73 -5.71 9.63 -3.13
N THR A 74 -5.73 8.30 -3.29
CA THR A 74 -6.55 7.37 -2.49
C THR A 74 -5.87 6.03 -2.30
N THR A 75 -5.64 5.28 -3.38
CA THR A 75 -4.94 4.00 -3.34
C THR A 75 -4.13 3.82 -4.61
N HIS A 76 -2.91 3.31 -4.48
CA HIS A 76 -2.06 2.96 -5.60
C HIS A 76 -1.34 1.63 -5.33
N SER A 77 -1.31 0.75 -6.32
CA SER A 77 -0.68 -0.56 -6.20
C SER A 77 0.31 -0.80 -7.33
N TRP A 78 1.42 -1.44 -7.00
CA TRP A 78 2.44 -1.86 -7.96
C TRP A 78 3.14 -3.14 -7.50
N VAL A 79 3.98 -3.73 -8.35
CA VAL A 79 4.77 -4.91 -8.01
C VAL A 79 6.23 -4.50 -7.79
N GLU A 80 6.80 -4.89 -6.65
CA GLU A 80 8.21 -4.71 -6.30
C GLU A 80 8.82 -6.06 -5.91
N GLY A 81 9.84 -6.52 -6.65
CA GLY A 81 10.57 -7.76 -6.30
C GLY A 81 9.67 -8.99 -6.08
N GLY A 82 8.60 -9.15 -6.87
CA GLY A 82 7.64 -10.25 -6.74
C GLY A 82 6.60 -10.08 -5.61
N HIS A 83 6.55 -8.91 -4.98
CA HIS A 83 5.55 -8.55 -3.97
C HIS A 83 4.60 -7.49 -4.54
N THR A 84 3.31 -7.64 -4.29
CA THR A 84 2.34 -6.58 -4.59
C THR A 84 2.31 -5.61 -3.42
N VAL A 85 2.65 -4.36 -3.70
CA VAL A 85 2.58 -3.26 -2.75
C VAL A 85 1.32 -2.46 -3.02
N THR A 86 0.59 -2.11 -1.98
CA THR A 86 -0.56 -1.21 -2.05
C THR A 86 -0.40 -0.09 -1.04
N VAL A 87 -0.28 1.15 -1.50
CA VAL A 87 -0.24 2.34 -0.66
C VAL A 87 -1.61 2.96 -0.61
N ILE A 88 -2.02 3.39 0.58
CA ILE A 88 -3.33 3.96 0.84
C ILE A 88 -3.12 5.32 1.49
N ARG A 89 -3.74 6.34 0.91
CA ARG A 89 -3.91 7.67 1.52
C ARG A 89 -5.33 7.77 2.04
N MET A 90 -5.48 8.08 3.31
CA MET A 90 -6.76 8.27 3.98
C MET A 90 -6.84 9.66 4.61
N ASP A 91 -8.06 10.14 4.78
CA ASP A 91 -8.34 11.31 5.61
C ASP A 91 -8.13 10.92 7.08
N ALA A 92 -7.42 11.74 7.87
CA ALA A 92 -7.22 11.50 9.29
C ALA A 92 -8.54 11.42 10.06
N ALA A 93 -9.59 12.10 9.60
CA ALA A 93 -10.93 11.97 10.18
C ALA A 93 -11.55 10.58 9.95
N ALA A 94 -11.07 9.83 8.95
CA ALA A 94 -11.44 8.45 8.68
C ALA A 94 -10.47 7.43 9.32
N SER A 95 -9.33 7.89 9.86
CA SER A 95 -8.45 7.07 10.69
C SER A 95 -9.04 6.98 12.09
N ASP A 96 -9.72 5.87 12.34
CA ASP A 96 -10.28 5.55 13.65
C ASP A 96 -9.58 4.30 14.20
N PRO A 97 -8.83 4.39 15.32
CA PRO A 97 -8.18 3.25 15.94
C PRO A 97 -9.18 2.21 16.49
N THR A 98 -10.47 2.55 16.61
CA THR A 98 -11.54 1.58 16.92
C THR A 98 -12.10 0.88 15.67
N HIS A 99 -11.88 1.43 14.47
CA HIS A 99 -12.17 0.76 13.19
C HIS A 99 -10.95 0.02 12.61
N MET A 100 -9.74 0.28 13.11
CA MET A 100 -8.50 -0.48 12.83
C MET A 100 -8.53 -1.95 13.28
N GLY A 101 -9.65 -2.41 13.82
CA GLY A 101 -9.82 -3.75 14.39
C GLY A 101 -10.51 -4.78 13.50
N THR A 102 -10.87 -4.51 12.23
CA THR A 102 -11.54 -5.55 11.45
C THR A 102 -10.83 -5.89 10.16
N MET A 103 -10.30 -7.11 10.13
CA MET A 103 -10.08 -7.90 8.93
C MET A 103 -11.19 -7.72 7.88
N ASP A 104 -12.41 -7.32 8.26
CA ASP A 104 -13.54 -7.03 7.37
C ASP A 104 -13.38 -5.78 6.49
N VAL A 105 -12.78 -4.69 6.97
CA VAL A 105 -12.50 -3.51 6.12
C VAL A 105 -11.44 -3.87 5.08
N ARG A 106 -10.38 -4.57 5.52
CA ARG A 106 -9.35 -5.12 4.63
C ARG A 106 -9.93 -6.16 3.66
N ARG A 107 -10.85 -7.00 4.11
CA ARG A 107 -11.60 -7.95 3.27
C ARG A 107 -12.46 -7.24 2.24
N ARG A 108 -13.10 -6.12 2.58
CA ARG A 108 -13.87 -5.30 1.64
C ARG A 108 -12.98 -4.66 0.57
N ILE A 109 -11.81 -4.14 0.94
CA ILE A 109 -10.83 -3.62 -0.03
C ILE A 109 -10.37 -4.75 -0.97
N ARG A 110 -10.02 -5.93 -0.42
CA ARG A 110 -9.67 -7.13 -1.22
C ARG A 110 -10.81 -7.63 -2.11
N GLN A 111 -12.06 -7.60 -1.63
CA GLN A 111 -13.23 -7.96 -2.44
C GLN A 111 -13.35 -6.99 -3.62
N ARG A 112 -13.25 -5.69 -3.36
CA ARG A 112 -13.33 -4.65 -4.38
C ARG A 112 -12.19 -4.74 -5.40
N GLN A 113 -10.97 -5.05 -4.96
CA GLN A 113 -9.84 -5.29 -5.86
C GLN A 113 -10.05 -6.53 -6.75
N ARG A 114 -10.52 -7.66 -6.19
CA ARG A 114 -10.88 -8.86 -6.97
C ARG A 114 -11.99 -8.60 -7.97
N ASP A 115 -13.00 -7.82 -7.60
CA ASP A 115 -14.09 -7.46 -8.50
C ASP A 115 -13.58 -6.57 -9.66
N LEU A 116 -12.65 -5.64 -9.38
CA LEU A 116 -12.01 -4.80 -10.41
C LEU A 116 -11.07 -5.60 -11.35
N THR A 117 -10.33 -6.59 -10.82
CA THR A 117 -9.50 -7.49 -11.65
C THR A 117 -10.34 -8.51 -12.43
N SER A 118 -11.44 -8.97 -11.86
CA SER A 118 -12.38 -9.87 -12.54
C SER A 118 -13.18 -9.14 -13.63
N ALA A 119 -13.54 -7.88 -13.41
CA ALA A 119 -14.18 -7.04 -14.43
C ALA A 119 -13.26 -6.77 -15.62
N THR A 120 -11.95 -6.62 -15.39
CA THR A 120 -10.96 -6.50 -16.48
C THR A 120 -10.64 -7.83 -17.16
N ALA A 121 -10.71 -8.97 -16.45
CA ALA A 121 -10.54 -10.30 -17.04
C ALA A 121 -11.76 -10.79 -17.85
N THR A 122 -12.97 -10.33 -17.54
CA THR A 122 -14.21 -10.76 -18.22
C THR A 122 -14.50 -9.96 -19.51
N GLY A 123 -13.78 -8.86 -19.75
CA GLY A 123 -13.95 -8.03 -20.95
C GLY A 123 -13.29 -8.55 -22.22
N LYS A 124 -12.64 -9.72 -22.21
CA LYS A 124 -11.89 -10.26 -23.37
C LYS A 124 -12.33 -11.67 -23.75
N GLY A 125 -13.63 -11.88 -23.90
CA GLY A 125 -14.16 -13.18 -24.28
C GLY A 125 -15.63 -13.17 -24.70
N ALA A 126 -16.05 -12.23 -25.55
CA ALA A 126 -17.33 -12.32 -26.24
C ALA A 126 -17.31 -11.50 -27.54
N ASP A 127 -16.45 -11.88 -28.49
CA ASP A 127 -16.79 -11.69 -29.91
C ASP A 127 -15.95 -12.66 -30.75
N ASN A 128 -16.56 -13.79 -31.12
CA ASN A 128 -16.21 -14.64 -32.25
C ASN A 128 -17.36 -15.63 -32.41
N GLY A 129 -18.36 -15.23 -33.20
CA GLY A 129 -19.51 -16.03 -33.59
C GLY A 129 -20.52 -15.21 -34.35
#